data_AF-X0XEM8-F1
#
_entry.id   AF-X0XEM8-F1
#
_cell.length_a   1.000
_cell.length_b   1.000
_cell.length_c   1.000
_cell.angle_alpha   90.00
_cell.angle_beta   90.00
_cell.angle_gamma   90.00
#
_symmetry.space_group_name_H-M   'P 1'
#
loop_
_entity.id
_entity.type
_entity.pdbx_description
1 polymer ?
#
loop_
_entity_poly.entity_id
_entity_poly.type
_entity_poly.pdbx_seq_one_letter_code
_entity_poly.pdbx_strand_id
1 'polypeptide(L)' 'FALLADKIHFVHMRDLFVEEYPWRKLLALLNGIGYTGYCCAEIPASADPVRVMKYYRALFLAYQDRL' A
#
# COMPACT_ATOMS: atom_id res chain seq x y z
N PHE A 1 7.07 4.30 13.21
CA PHE A 1 7.56 4.51 11.83
C PHE A 1 8.98 5.06 11.84
N ALA A 2 9.23 6.30 12.29
CA ALA A 2 10.54 6.97 12.19
C ALA A 2 11.75 6.14 12.66
N LEU A 3 11.64 5.41 13.78
CA LEU A 3 12.72 4.58 14.33
C LEU A 3 13.20 3.45 13.40
N LEU A 4 12.41 3.06 12.41
CA LEU A 4 12.71 1.96 11.49
C LEU A 4 12.74 2.40 10.02
N ALA A 5 12.55 3.69 9.73
CA ALA A 5 12.33 4.20 8.39
C ALA A 5 13.44 3.80 7.40
N ASP A 6 14.69 3.87 7.85
CA ASP A 6 15.90 3.51 7.11
C ASP A 6 16.07 2.01 6.85
N LYS A 7 15.30 1.17 7.56
CA LYS A 7 15.36 -0.30 7.50
C LYS A 7 14.14 -0.92 6.80
N ILE A 8 13.23 -0.10 6.30
CA ILE A 8 12.07 -0.58 5.55
C ILE A 8 12.53 -0.96 4.14
N HIS A 9 12.58 -2.25 3.85
CA HIS A 9 12.93 -2.76 2.52
C HIS A 9 11.73 -3.34 1.77
N PHE A 10 10.74 -3.85 2.48
CA PHE A 10 9.59 -4.53 1.88
C PHE A 10 8.33 -4.25 2.70
N VAL A 11 7.22 -3.92 2.03
CA VAL A 11 5.96 -3.55 2.69
C VAL A 11 4.88 -4.53 2.28
N HIS A 12 4.37 -5.29 3.23
CA HIS A 12 3.20 -6.13 3.04
C HIS A 12 1.95 -5.33 3.39
N MET A 13 0.94 -5.41 2.53
CA MET A 13 -0.27 -4.63 2.64
C MET A 13 -1.48 -5.54 2.48
N ARG A 14 -2.30 -5.60 3.52
CA ARG A 14 -3.62 -6.24 3.51
C ARG A 14 -4.63 -5.45 2.67
N ASP A 15 -5.91 -5.80 2.74
CA ASP A 15 -6.97 -5.16 1.97
C ASP A 15 -7.06 -3.64 2.21
N LEU A 16 -6.95 -2.88 1.14
CA LEU A 16 -6.93 -1.41 1.18
C LEU A 16 -8.29 -0.81 1.52
N PHE A 17 -9.40 -1.54 1.37
CA PHE A 17 -10.73 -1.05 1.77
C PHE A 17 -10.93 -1.02 3.28
N VAL A 18 -10.02 -1.58 4.08
CA VAL A 18 -10.13 -1.59 5.53
C VAL A 18 -9.88 -0.19 6.09
N GLU A 19 -10.96 0.52 6.40
CA GLU A 19 -10.95 1.95 6.78
C GLU A 19 -10.29 2.23 8.14
N GLU A 20 -10.25 1.25 9.06
CA GLU A 20 -9.60 1.42 10.37
C GLU A 20 -8.09 1.70 10.22
N TYR A 21 -7.49 1.22 9.12
CA TYR A 21 -6.05 1.31 8.94
C TYR A 21 -5.69 2.63 8.24
N PRO A 22 -4.69 3.37 8.74
CA PRO A 22 -4.41 4.71 8.24
C PRO A 22 -3.58 4.69 6.94
N TRP A 23 -4.14 4.15 5.85
CA TRP A 23 -3.45 3.96 4.57
C TRP A 23 -2.84 5.24 4.01
N ARG A 24 -3.60 6.35 3.99
CA ARG A 24 -3.09 7.66 3.55
C ARG A 24 -1.85 8.08 4.34
N LYS A 25 -1.85 7.86 5.65
CA LYS A 25 -0.72 8.18 6.53
C LYS A 25 0.48 7.28 6.24
N LEU A 26 0.27 5.97 6.08
CA LEU A 26 1.35 5.04 5.74
C LEU A 26 2.01 5.43 4.41
N LEU A 27 1.23 5.66 3.37
CA LEU A 27 1.73 6.01 2.04
C LEU A 27 2.42 7.38 2.05
N ALA A 28 1.89 8.36 2.79
CA ALA A 28 2.56 9.64 2.98
C ALA A 28 3.91 9.49 3.69
N LEU A 29 4.00 8.64 4.72
CA LEU A 29 5.24 8.37 5.43
C LEU A 29 6.28 7.66 4.54
N LEU A 30 5.85 6.67 3.74
CA LEU A 30 6.72 5.97 2.77
C LEU A 30 7.24 6.93 1.69
N ASN A 31 6.37 7.76 1.13
CA ASN A 31 6.76 8.81 0.17
C ASN A 31 7.74 9.80 0.82
N GLY A 32 7.49 10.21 2.07
CA GLY A 32 8.31 11.18 2.79
C GLY A 32 9.74 10.70 3.08
N ILE A 33 9.96 9.39 3.15
CA ILE A 33 11.31 8.81 3.31
C ILE A 33 11.94 8.39 1.97
N GLY A 34 11.28 8.65 0.84
CA GLY A 34 11.77 8.28 -0.48
C GLY A 34 11.81 6.76 -0.71
N TYR A 35 10.87 6.01 -0.12
CA TYR A 35 10.82 4.55 -0.29
C TYR A 35 10.62 4.16 -1.75
N THR A 36 11.52 3.33 -2.29
CA THR A 36 11.53 2.85 -3.69
C THR A 36 11.28 1.34 -3.83
N GLY A 37 11.04 0.65 -2.71
CA GLY A 37 10.77 -0.78 -2.71
C GLY A 37 9.34 -1.13 -3.10
N TYR A 38 9.02 -2.43 -3.04
CA TYR A 38 7.72 -2.94 -3.45
C TYR A 38 6.72 -2.96 -2.30
N CYS A 39 5.48 -2.55 -2.60
CA CYS A 39 4.31 -2.77 -1.78
C CYS A 39 3.57 -4.02 -2.27
N CYS A 40 3.64 -5.11 -1.51
CA CYS A 40 3.06 -6.40 -1.87
C CYS A 40 1.65 -6.53 -1.27
N ALA A 41 0.67 -6.89 -2.11
CA ALA A 41 -0.68 -7.20 -1.65
C ALA A 41 -0.71 -8.59 -0.99
N GLU A 42 -0.78 -8.62 0.34
CA GLU A 42 -0.97 -9.84 1.13
C GLU A 42 -2.46 -9.96 1.46
N ILE A 43 -3.23 -10.42 0.47
CA ILE A 43 -4.70 -10.53 0.50
C ILE A 43 -5.14 -11.96 0.13
N PRO A 44 -6.38 -12.36 0.43
CA PRO A 44 -6.88 -13.68 0.07
C PRO A 44 -6.80 -13.98 -1.44
N ALA A 45 -6.68 -15.25 -1.79
CA ALA A 45 -6.67 -15.69 -3.18
C ALA A 45 -7.98 -15.32 -3.89
N SER A 46 -7.87 -14.97 -5.18
CA SER A 46 -9.00 -14.64 -6.05
C SER A 46 -8.98 -15.50 -7.29
N ALA A 47 -10.15 -15.90 -7.78
CA ALA A 47 -10.30 -16.57 -9.08
C ALA A 47 -9.93 -15.67 -10.27
N ASP A 48 -9.93 -14.34 -10.06
CA ASP A 48 -9.50 -13.35 -11.04
C ASP A 48 -8.56 -12.33 -10.38
N PRO A 49 -7.27 -12.70 -10.22
CA PRO A 49 -6.30 -11.87 -9.51
C PRO A 49 -5.98 -10.57 -10.28
N VAL A 50 -5.99 -10.60 -11.62
CA VAL A 50 -5.67 -9.42 -12.43
C VAL A 50 -6.73 -8.34 -12.24
N ARG A 51 -8.02 -8.71 -12.23
CA ARG A 51 -9.10 -7.75 -11.94
C ARG A 51 -8.99 -7.19 -10.53
N VAL A 52 -8.70 -8.01 -9.52
CA VAL A 52 -8.48 -7.54 -8.14
C VAL A 52 -7.35 -6.52 -8.09
N MET A 53 -6.23 -6.79 -8.76
CA MET A 53 -5.10 -5.86 -8.80
C MET A 53 -5.41 -4.52 -9.49
N LYS A 54 -6.37 -4.47 -10.42
CA LYS A 54 -6.84 -3.20 -11.01
C LYS A 54 -7.52 -2.32 -9.95
N TYR A 55 -8.42 -2.89 -9.15
CA TYR A 55 -9.09 -2.17 -8.05
C TYR A 55 -8.10 -1.81 -6.93
N TYR A 56 -7.23 -2.75 -6.57
CA TYR A 56 -6.17 -2.54 -5.58
C TYR A 56 -5.30 -1.34 -5.97
N ARG A 57 -4.83 -1.30 -7.23
CA ARG A 57 -4.05 -0.17 -7.76
C ARG A 57 -4.84 1.13 -7.76
N ALA A 58 -6.12 1.12 -8.14
CA ALA A 58 -6.94 2.33 -8.13
C ALA A 58 -7.05 2.93 -6.73
N LEU A 59 -7.35 2.11 -5.72
CA LEU A 59 -7.45 2.58 -4.34
C LEU A 59 -6.08 3.02 -3.77
N PHE A 60 -5.01 2.30 -4.11
CA PHE A 60 -3.63 2.69 -3.77
C PHE A 60 -3.27 4.08 -4.30
N LEU A 61 -3.66 4.42 -5.53
CA LEU A 61 -3.46 5.74 -6.12
C LEU A 61 -4.39 6.80 -5.51
N ALA A 62 -5.65 6.46 -5.25
CA ALA A 62 -6.62 7.37 -4.62
C ALA A 62 -6.17 7.79 -3.21
N TYR A 63 -5.57 6.90 -2.42
CA TYR A 63 -5.01 7.26 -1.12
C TYR A 63 -3.79 8.17 -1.16
N GLN A 64 -3.22 8.37 -2.35
CA GLN A 64 -2.08 9.25 -2.58
C GLN A 64 -2.47 10.49 -3.40
N ASP A 65 -3.77 10.66 -3.69
CA ASP A 65 -4.30 11.75 -4.52
C ASP A 65 -3.65 11.77 -5.93
N ARG A 66 -3.46 10.58 -6.51
CA ARG A 66 -2.85 10.35 -7.83
C ARG A 66 -3.77 9.59 -8.80
N LEU A 67 -5.07 9.67 -8.58
CA LEU A 67 -6.06 9.08 -9.49
C LEU A 67 -6.34 10.01 -10.68
#